data_AF-A0A7V1X050-F1
#
_entry.id   AF-A0A7V1X050-F1
#
_cell.length_a   1.000
_cell.length_b   1.000
_cell.length_c   1.000
_cell.angle_alpha   90.00
_cell.angle_beta   90.00
_cell.angle_gamma   90.00
#
_symmetry.space_group_name_H-M   'P 1'
#
loop_
_entity.id
_entity.type
_entity.pdbx_description
1 polymer ?
#
loop_
_entity_poly.entity_id
_entity_poly.type
_entity_poly.pdbx_seq_one_letter_code
_entity_poly.pdbx_strand_id
1 'polypeptide(L)'
;MKSVDTNPGKIKLPVTGDEKDTSTNFNLNNELEQLKRLAPQYYISKLKETRKGTIDIEMVLPEIKTHTDTSKAGELYAMMSKLSGGVMLRGAVNNDGQIKSFYLNAEQKNMIAFFFELPGKPVKVGDKWPISTNLLHTDQSFKCDSAFKRSEVTVLAIENIGNDKIVTLKYDIQEYINGEYKVGDMFKSINGKATMMVAEKAIGKFSVNKGRWVSYEGELTYNNEAGLAPIKSKQILSLISL
;
A
#
# COMPACT_ATOMS: atom_id res chain seq x y z
N MET A 1 -25.22 -20.41 -18.90
CA MET A 1 -24.29 -19.44 -18.29
C MET A 1 -24.00 -19.91 -16.87
N LYS A 2 -22.74 -20.24 -16.56
CA LYS A 2 -22.34 -20.67 -15.21
C LYS A 2 -22.08 -19.41 -14.38
N SER A 3 -22.85 -19.24 -13.31
CA SER A 3 -22.67 -18.19 -12.30
C SER A 3 -21.31 -18.35 -11.64
N VAL A 4 -20.50 -17.30 -11.65
CA VAL A 4 -19.28 -17.22 -10.85
C VAL A 4 -19.70 -16.81 -9.44
N ASP A 5 -19.48 -17.72 -8.50
CA ASP A 5 -19.70 -17.55 -7.08
C ASP A 5 -18.69 -16.53 -6.53
N THR A 6 -19.16 -15.31 -6.26
CA THR A 6 -18.35 -14.23 -5.65
C THR A 6 -18.51 -14.20 -4.14
N ASN A 7 -18.49 -15.36 -3.49
CA ASN A 7 -18.42 -15.43 -2.03
C ASN A 7 -16.95 -15.25 -1.61
N PRO A 8 -16.52 -14.08 -1.10
CA PRO A 8 -15.24 -13.99 -0.42
C PRO A 8 -15.33 -14.95 0.77
N GLY A 9 -14.48 -15.97 0.78
CA GLY A 9 -14.55 -17.08 1.72
C GLY A 9 -14.80 -16.57 3.14
N LYS A 10 -15.96 -16.93 3.70
CA LYS A 10 -16.19 -16.89 5.13
C LYS A 10 -15.15 -17.81 5.76
N ILE A 11 -14.06 -17.24 6.26
CA ILE A 11 -13.16 -17.94 7.17
C ILE A 11 -14.00 -18.24 8.42
N LYS A 12 -14.55 -19.45 8.49
CA LYS A 12 -15.04 -20.00 9.76
C LYS A 12 -13.80 -20.25 10.61
N LEU A 13 -13.53 -19.36 11.55
CA LEU A 13 -12.65 -19.67 12.66
C LEU A 13 -13.23 -20.90 13.37
N PRO A 14 -12.42 -21.93 13.68
CA PRO A 14 -12.91 -23.07 14.44
C PRO A 14 -13.35 -22.59 15.83
N VAL A 15 -14.65 -22.68 16.10
CA VAL A 15 -15.18 -22.63 17.46
C VAL A 15 -14.93 -24.02 18.03
N THR A 16 -13.81 -24.20 18.70
CA THR A 16 -13.64 -25.28 19.67
C THR A 16 -13.73 -24.64 21.05
N GLY A 17 -14.90 -24.78 21.65
CA GLY A 17 -15.03 -24.63 23.10
C GLY A 17 -14.27 -25.77 23.76
N ASP A 18 -13.31 -25.40 24.58
CA ASP A 18 -13.11 -26.00 25.90
C ASP A 18 -12.52 -24.88 26.77
N GLU A 19 -13.27 -24.48 27.80
CA GLU A 19 -12.82 -23.58 28.85
C GLU A 19 -11.62 -24.21 29.56
N LYS A 20 -10.42 -23.78 29.21
CA LYS A 20 -9.29 -23.79 30.14
C LYS A 20 -8.56 -22.46 30.10
N ASP A 21 -8.81 -21.72 31.16
CA ASP A 21 -8.04 -20.59 31.67
C ASP A 21 -6.53 -20.82 31.49
N THR A 22 -5.97 -20.23 30.44
CA THR A 22 -4.55 -19.92 30.35
C THR A 22 -4.43 -18.55 29.72
N SER A 23 -4.27 -17.56 30.60
CA SER A 23 -3.87 -16.19 30.27
C SER A 23 -2.54 -16.20 29.51
N THR A 24 -2.61 -16.43 28.20
CA THR A 24 -1.54 -16.06 27.29
C THR A 24 -1.61 -14.55 27.13
N ASN A 25 -0.71 -13.84 27.82
CA ASN A 25 -0.46 -12.42 27.61
C ASN A 25 -0.14 -12.20 26.13
N PHE A 26 -1.17 -11.91 25.33
CA PHE A 26 -1.07 -11.59 23.91
C PHE A 26 -0.42 -10.22 23.80
N ASN A 27 0.92 -10.20 23.75
CA ASN A 27 1.67 -8.97 23.61
C ASN A 27 1.64 -8.55 22.13
N LEU A 28 0.59 -7.79 21.79
CA LEU A 28 0.33 -7.24 20.45
C LEU A 28 1.58 -6.59 19.84
N ASN A 29 2.41 -5.94 20.67
CA ASN A 29 3.62 -5.25 20.23
C ASN A 29 4.70 -6.23 19.77
N ASN A 30 4.88 -7.38 20.44
CA ASN A 30 5.85 -8.39 20.03
C ASN A 30 5.45 -9.06 18.72
N GLU A 31 4.16 -9.32 18.50
CA GLU A 31 3.67 -9.88 17.23
C GLU A 31 3.73 -8.87 16.08
N LEU A 32 3.44 -7.59 16.33
CA LEU A 32 3.61 -6.50 15.36
C LEU A 32 5.08 -6.31 14.94
N GLU A 33 6.03 -6.41 15.87
CA GLU A 33 7.46 -6.34 15.55
C GLU A 33 7.95 -7.57 14.79
N GLN A 34 7.40 -8.75 15.07
CA GLN A 34 7.66 -9.95 14.25
C GLN A 34 7.05 -9.80 12.84
N LEU A 35 5.83 -9.31 12.72
CA LEU A 35 5.18 -9.02 11.44
C LEU A 35 5.96 -8.01 10.59
N LYS A 36 6.54 -6.97 11.19
CA LYS A 36 7.41 -6.00 10.50
C LYS A 36 8.69 -6.65 9.96
N ARG A 37 9.25 -7.64 10.67
CA ARG A 37 10.41 -8.42 10.19
C ARG A 37 10.04 -9.41 9.08
N LEU A 38 8.80 -9.85 9.05
CA LEU A 38 8.27 -10.85 8.11
C LEU A 38 7.59 -10.23 6.88
N ALA A 39 7.25 -8.94 6.92
CA ALA A 39 6.75 -8.22 5.76
C ALA A 39 7.82 -8.24 4.64
N PRO A 40 7.44 -8.60 3.40
CA PRO A 40 8.39 -8.71 2.30
C PRO A 40 9.12 -7.38 2.11
N GLN A 41 10.45 -7.42 2.26
CA GLN A 41 11.27 -6.21 2.23
C GLN A 41 11.42 -5.60 0.84
N TYR A 42 10.94 -6.27 -0.22
CA TYR A 42 10.86 -5.74 -1.57
C TYR A 42 9.86 -6.55 -2.42
N TYR A 43 9.28 -5.88 -3.41
CA TYR A 43 8.47 -6.47 -4.46
C TYR A 43 9.26 -6.54 -5.77
N ILE A 44 8.99 -7.57 -6.58
CA ILE A 44 9.46 -7.63 -7.97
C ILE A 44 8.32 -7.10 -8.85
N SER A 45 8.61 -6.05 -9.60
CA SER A 45 7.68 -5.55 -10.61
C SER A 45 8.13 -5.95 -12.01
N LYS A 46 7.16 -6.32 -12.85
CA LYS A 46 7.36 -6.55 -14.28
C LYS A 46 6.46 -5.59 -15.04
N LEU A 47 7.07 -4.87 -15.97
CA LEU A 47 6.37 -3.97 -16.88
C LEU A 47 6.40 -4.57 -18.28
N LYS A 48 5.25 -4.61 -18.95
CA LYS A 48 5.13 -5.11 -20.31
C LYS A 48 4.20 -4.22 -21.12
N GLU A 49 4.67 -3.70 -22.25
CA GLU A 49 3.76 -3.10 -23.22
C GLU A 49 2.98 -4.22 -23.92
N THR A 50 1.67 -4.28 -23.68
CA THR A 50 0.80 -5.29 -24.27
C THR A 50 0.05 -4.77 -25.49
N ARG A 51 -0.15 -3.45 -25.56
CA ARG A 51 -0.78 -2.71 -26.67
C ARG A 51 -0.13 -1.34 -26.75
N LYS A 52 -0.08 -0.78 -27.98
CA LYS A 52 0.41 0.58 -28.21
C LYS A 52 -0.24 1.56 -27.25
N GLY A 53 0.55 2.12 -26.34
CA GLY A 53 0.06 3.11 -25.37
C GLY A 53 -0.48 2.56 -24.05
N THR A 54 -0.27 1.28 -23.74
CA THR A 54 -0.71 0.65 -22.49
C THR A 54 0.37 -0.25 -21.91
N ILE A 55 0.75 0.03 -20.67
CA ILE A 55 1.77 -0.74 -19.93
C ILE A 55 1.07 -1.58 -18.88
N ASP A 56 1.16 -2.90 -18.99
CA ASP A 56 0.72 -3.85 -17.97
C ASP A 56 1.75 -3.88 -16.83
N ILE A 57 1.23 -3.82 -15.61
CA ILE A 57 2.01 -3.89 -14.37
C ILE A 57 1.67 -5.20 -13.68
N GLU A 58 2.69 -6.03 -13.45
CA GLU A 58 2.60 -7.22 -12.60
C GLU A 58 3.52 -7.03 -11.39
N MET A 59 2.96 -7.06 -10.19
CA MET A 59 3.73 -7.08 -8.94
C MET A 59 3.67 -8.46 -8.32
N VAL A 60 4.85 -9.02 -8.01
CA VAL A 60 5.01 -10.36 -7.45
C VAL A 60 5.85 -10.26 -6.20
N LEU A 61 5.48 -11.04 -5.19
CA LEU A 61 6.34 -11.24 -4.03
C LEU A 61 7.48 -12.20 -4.40
N PRO A 62 8.73 -11.93 -4.00
CA PRO A 62 9.77 -12.94 -4.14
C PRO A 62 9.38 -14.19 -3.33
N GLU A 63 9.70 -15.37 -3.86
CA GLU A 63 9.56 -16.62 -3.09
C GLU A 63 10.40 -16.51 -1.82
N ILE A 64 9.72 -16.53 -0.66
CA ILE A 64 10.43 -16.51 0.62
C ILE A 64 10.73 -17.97 1.00
N LYS A 65 12.02 -18.30 1.13
CA LYS A 65 12.47 -19.65 1.52
C LYS A 65 11.85 -20.02 2.87
N THR A 66 11.09 -21.11 2.90
CA THR A 66 10.41 -21.61 4.10
C THR A 66 11.31 -21.61 5.34
N HIS A 67 11.00 -20.77 6.33
CA HIS A 67 11.51 -20.97 7.68
C HIS A 67 10.82 -22.20 8.27
N THR A 68 11.60 -23.17 8.76
CA THR A 68 11.11 -24.38 9.44
C THR A 68 10.75 -24.09 10.91
N ASP A 69 10.23 -22.91 11.20
CA ASP A 69 9.79 -22.54 12.54
C ASP A 69 8.32 -22.98 12.70
N THR A 70 8.01 -23.73 13.77
CA THR A 70 6.67 -24.24 14.09
C THR A 70 5.87 -23.30 14.99
N SER A 71 6.40 -22.11 15.28
CA SER A 71 5.69 -21.06 16.00
C SER A 71 4.48 -20.54 15.20
N LYS A 72 3.51 -19.88 15.86
CA LYS A 72 2.39 -19.19 15.17
C LYS A 72 2.88 -18.17 14.12
N ALA A 73 4.06 -17.58 14.35
CA ALA A 73 4.73 -16.72 13.37
C ALA A 73 5.23 -17.51 12.14
N GLY A 74 5.73 -18.73 12.34
CA GLY A 74 6.07 -19.67 11.27
C GLY A 74 4.86 -20.19 10.49
N GLU A 75 3.71 -20.41 11.14
CA GLU A 75 2.45 -20.75 10.47
C GLU A 75 1.92 -19.59 9.62
N LEU A 76 1.94 -18.36 10.16
CA LEU A 76 1.58 -17.16 9.42
C LEU A 76 2.55 -16.90 8.27
N TYR A 77 3.83 -17.19 8.46
CA TYR A 77 4.84 -17.13 7.40
C TYR A 77 4.58 -18.16 6.30
N ALA A 78 4.27 -19.41 6.64
CA ALA A 78 3.91 -20.43 5.66
C ALA A 78 2.62 -20.06 4.89
N MET A 79 1.67 -19.41 5.55
CA MET A 79 0.47 -18.86 4.91
C MET A 79 0.83 -17.72 3.94
N MET A 80 1.66 -16.77 4.37
CA MET A 80 2.11 -15.64 3.54
C MET A 80 3.00 -16.10 2.37
N SER A 81 3.87 -17.08 2.56
CA SER A 81 4.68 -17.68 1.49
C SER A 81 3.84 -18.46 0.48
N LYS A 82 2.73 -19.09 0.90
CA LYS A 82 1.76 -19.68 -0.04
C LYS A 82 1.01 -18.61 -0.85
N LEU A 83 0.88 -17.40 -0.32
CA LEU A 83 0.36 -16.23 -1.03
C LEU A 83 1.46 -15.51 -1.83
N SER A 84 2.73 -15.71 -1.52
CA SER A 84 3.87 -14.97 -2.08
C SER A 84 4.26 -15.39 -3.51
N GLY A 85 3.69 -16.46 -4.07
CA GLY A 85 3.88 -16.83 -5.48
C GLY A 85 2.89 -16.16 -6.44
N GLY A 86 1.95 -15.36 -5.93
CA GLY A 86 0.84 -14.80 -6.70
C GLY A 86 1.09 -13.40 -7.27
N VAL A 87 0.36 -13.07 -8.33
CA VAL A 87 0.24 -11.69 -8.81
C VAL A 87 -0.55 -10.88 -7.78
N MET A 88 0.12 -9.95 -7.09
CA MET A 88 -0.48 -9.10 -6.06
C MET A 88 -1.32 -7.96 -6.66
N LEU A 89 -0.92 -7.52 -7.85
CA LEU A 89 -1.56 -6.42 -8.55
C LEU A 89 -1.39 -6.61 -10.05
N ARG A 90 -2.51 -6.50 -10.79
CA ARG A 90 -2.52 -6.35 -12.24
C ARG A 90 -3.25 -5.07 -12.61
N GLY A 91 -2.50 -4.13 -13.16
CA GLY A 91 -2.99 -2.83 -13.58
C GLY A 91 -2.45 -2.42 -14.93
N ALA A 92 -2.99 -1.31 -15.43
CA ALA A 92 -2.53 -0.68 -16.65
C ALA A 92 -2.48 0.84 -16.46
N VAL A 93 -1.45 1.47 -17.02
CA VAL A 93 -1.32 2.92 -17.15
C VAL A 93 -1.23 3.31 -18.62
N ASN A 94 -1.75 4.49 -18.93
CA ASN A 94 -1.58 5.13 -20.23
C ASN A 94 -0.16 5.70 -20.36
N ASN A 95 0.28 5.99 -21.59
CA ASN A 95 1.59 6.63 -21.84
C ASN A 95 1.73 8.04 -21.23
N ASP A 96 0.63 8.69 -20.88
CA ASP A 96 0.61 9.98 -20.19
C ASP A 96 0.68 9.86 -18.65
N GLY A 97 0.77 8.63 -18.12
CA GLY A 97 0.86 8.34 -16.70
C GLY A 97 -0.48 8.06 -16.01
N GLN A 98 -1.62 8.24 -16.69
CA GLN A 98 -2.93 8.03 -16.07
C GLN A 98 -3.22 6.55 -15.81
N ILE A 99 -3.81 6.24 -14.65
CA ILE A 99 -4.26 4.89 -14.30
C ILE A 99 -5.48 4.51 -15.15
N LYS A 100 -5.32 3.50 -16.01
CA LYS A 100 -6.39 2.98 -16.88
C LYS A 100 -7.29 1.97 -16.18
N SER A 101 -6.77 1.28 -15.17
CA SER A 101 -7.49 0.25 -14.41
C SER A 101 -8.50 0.84 -13.43
N PHE A 102 -9.57 1.42 -13.96
CA PHE A 102 -10.63 2.11 -13.19
C PHE A 102 -11.36 1.19 -12.20
N TYR A 103 -11.35 -0.13 -12.43
CA TYR A 103 -12.01 -1.15 -11.62
C TYR A 103 -11.25 -1.51 -10.33
N LEU A 104 -10.02 -1.02 -10.16
CA LEU A 104 -9.23 -1.30 -8.96
C LEU A 104 -9.76 -0.52 -7.75
N ASN A 105 -9.60 -1.12 -6.57
CA ASN A 105 -9.93 -0.45 -5.31
C ASN A 105 -8.93 0.70 -5.02
N ALA A 106 -9.23 1.53 -4.02
CA ALA A 106 -8.42 2.70 -3.70
C ALA A 106 -6.96 2.34 -3.36
N GLU A 107 -6.76 1.31 -2.54
CA GLU A 107 -5.42 0.85 -2.12
C GLU A 107 -4.57 0.41 -3.32
N GLN A 108 -5.15 -0.36 -4.24
CA GLN A 108 -4.49 -0.80 -5.47
C GLN A 108 -4.19 0.37 -6.40
N LYS A 109 -5.09 1.34 -6.52
CA LYS A 109 -4.84 2.58 -7.29
C LYS A 109 -3.71 3.40 -6.68
N ASN A 110 -3.68 3.54 -5.36
CA ASN A 110 -2.60 4.22 -4.65
C ASN A 110 -1.26 3.53 -4.92
N MET A 111 -1.22 2.20 -4.82
CA MET A 111 -0.02 1.43 -5.12
C MET A 111 0.45 1.61 -6.57
N ILE A 112 -0.47 1.71 -7.53
CA ILE A 112 -0.12 2.07 -8.91
C ILE A 112 0.40 3.50 -8.99
N ALA A 113 -0.24 4.46 -8.32
CA ALA A 113 0.17 5.86 -8.35
C ALA A 113 1.59 6.05 -7.78
N PHE A 114 1.88 5.46 -6.62
CA PHE A 114 3.20 5.56 -5.98
C PHE A 114 4.31 5.05 -6.89
N PHE A 115 4.07 3.89 -7.51
CA PHE A 115 5.10 3.19 -8.25
C PHE A 115 5.05 3.42 -9.76
N PHE A 116 4.01 3.95 -10.38
CA PHE A 116 3.93 3.92 -11.85
C PHE A 116 3.32 5.19 -12.46
N GLU A 117 2.80 6.11 -11.66
CA GLU A 117 2.36 7.41 -12.17
C GLU A 117 3.55 8.35 -12.33
N LEU A 118 3.90 8.58 -13.59
CA LEU A 118 4.97 9.48 -14.02
C LEU A 118 4.37 10.67 -14.77
N PRO A 119 5.06 11.82 -14.84
CA PRO A 119 4.55 12.99 -15.53
C PRO A 119 4.49 12.73 -17.04
N GLY A 120 3.35 13.02 -17.67
CA GLY A 120 3.17 12.90 -19.12
C GLY A 120 3.96 13.93 -19.96
N LYS A 121 4.88 14.67 -19.36
CA LYS A 121 5.72 15.68 -20.01
C LYS A 121 7.16 15.58 -19.52
N PRO A 122 8.16 16.02 -20.32
CA PRO A 122 9.54 16.11 -19.88
C PRO A 122 9.68 16.96 -18.60
N VAL A 123 10.58 16.54 -17.71
CA VAL A 123 10.85 17.20 -16.43
C VAL A 123 12.31 17.59 -16.27
N LYS A 124 12.56 18.57 -15.39
CA LYS A 124 13.86 19.09 -14.99
C LYS A 124 14.03 18.97 -13.48
N VAL A 125 15.25 19.07 -12.99
CA VAL A 125 15.53 19.11 -11.54
C VAL A 125 14.76 20.27 -10.89
N GLY A 126 14.09 19.98 -9.78
CA GLY A 126 13.23 20.92 -9.06
C GLY A 126 11.77 20.93 -9.52
N ASP A 127 11.43 20.30 -10.66
CA ASP A 127 10.04 20.20 -11.09
C ASP A 127 9.21 19.36 -10.11
N LYS A 128 7.94 19.73 -9.99
CA LYS A 128 6.98 19.14 -9.08
C LYS A 128 5.67 18.82 -9.77
N TRP A 129 5.04 17.70 -9.41
CA TRP A 129 3.69 17.36 -9.83
C TRP A 129 2.96 16.57 -8.75
N PRO A 130 1.62 16.65 -8.70
CA PRO A 130 0.83 15.76 -7.88
C PRO A 130 0.66 14.38 -8.53
N ILE A 131 0.43 13.35 -7.71
CA ILE A 131 0.00 12.04 -8.18
C ILE A 131 -1.39 11.69 -7.64
N SER A 132 -2.07 10.78 -8.32
CA SER A 132 -3.48 10.44 -8.14
C SER A 132 -3.68 9.43 -7.01
N THR A 133 -3.46 9.89 -5.78
CA THR A 133 -3.61 9.07 -4.56
C THR A 133 -4.84 9.49 -3.77
N ASN A 134 -5.47 8.55 -3.06
CA ASN A 134 -6.52 8.77 -2.06
C ASN A 134 -6.31 7.77 -0.92
N LEU A 135 -5.58 8.17 0.11
CA LEU A 135 -5.11 7.29 1.19
C LEU A 135 -6.16 7.10 2.27
N LEU A 136 -6.87 8.17 2.60
CA LEU A 136 -7.95 8.19 3.57
C LEU A 136 -9.29 8.08 2.86
N HIS A 137 -10.11 7.16 3.35
CA HIS A 137 -11.50 7.02 2.96
C HIS A 137 -12.33 6.84 4.22
N THR A 138 -13.50 7.47 4.23
CA THR A 138 -14.49 7.35 5.31
C THR A 138 -15.85 7.04 4.70
N ASP A 139 -16.73 6.45 5.49
CA ASP A 139 -18.10 6.19 5.10
C ASP A 139 -19.03 7.36 5.51
N GLN A 140 -20.33 7.19 5.29
CA GLN A 140 -21.34 8.21 5.60
C GLN A 140 -21.48 8.51 7.10
N SER A 141 -20.90 7.68 7.98
CA SER A 141 -20.96 7.89 9.42
C SER A 141 -19.95 8.92 9.91
N PHE A 142 -18.94 9.30 9.10
CA PHE A 142 -17.97 10.33 9.44
C PHE A 142 -18.41 11.70 8.95
N LYS A 143 -18.53 12.65 9.88
CA LYS A 143 -18.70 14.07 9.56
C LYS A 143 -17.34 14.75 9.65
N CYS A 144 -16.79 15.14 8.50
CA CYS A 144 -15.51 15.86 8.43
C CYS A 144 -15.69 17.32 8.86
N ASP A 145 -14.87 17.77 9.81
CA ASP A 145 -14.79 19.16 10.24
C ASP A 145 -13.62 19.89 9.55
N SER A 146 -12.48 19.20 9.39
CA SER A 146 -11.32 19.72 8.68
C SER A 146 -10.57 18.61 7.94
N ALA A 147 -9.98 18.96 6.81
CA ALA A 147 -9.19 18.06 5.98
C ALA A 147 -7.96 18.78 5.41
N PHE A 148 -6.89 18.02 5.22
CA PHE A 148 -5.68 18.47 4.55
C PHE A 148 -5.18 17.37 3.62
N LYS A 149 -4.71 17.77 2.44
CA LYS A 149 -4.12 16.87 1.45
C LYS A 149 -2.90 17.51 0.80
N ARG A 150 -1.81 16.77 0.78
CA ARG A 150 -0.60 17.00 0.00
C ARG A 150 -0.32 15.75 -0.82
N SER A 151 -0.08 15.92 -2.11
CA SER A 151 0.43 14.89 -2.98
C SER A 151 1.44 15.58 -3.88
N GLU A 152 2.73 15.39 -3.60
CA GLU A 152 3.81 16.05 -4.33
C GLU A 152 4.94 15.05 -4.62
N VAL A 153 5.33 14.98 -5.89
CA VAL A 153 6.56 14.34 -6.34
C VAL A 153 7.50 15.41 -6.86
N THR A 154 8.77 15.36 -6.45
CA THR A 154 9.81 16.32 -6.85
C THR A 154 10.96 15.61 -7.55
N VAL A 155 11.45 16.18 -8.65
CA VAL A 155 12.73 15.74 -9.26
C VAL A 155 13.90 16.26 -8.43
N LEU A 156 14.63 15.36 -7.77
CA LEU A 156 15.82 15.72 -7.01
C LEU A 156 17.08 15.77 -7.88
N ALA A 157 17.23 14.81 -8.79
CA ALA A 157 18.42 14.68 -9.62
C ALA A 157 18.11 13.98 -10.95
N ILE A 158 18.90 14.29 -11.97
CA ILE A 158 18.94 13.59 -13.25
C ILE A 158 20.41 13.31 -13.56
N GLU A 159 20.77 12.04 -13.62
CA GLU A 159 22.15 11.57 -13.77
C GLU A 159 22.28 10.70 -15.01
N ASN A 160 23.40 10.83 -15.75
CA ASN A 160 23.73 9.91 -16.83
C ASN A 160 24.73 8.89 -16.29
N ILE A 161 24.33 7.62 -16.22
CA ILE A 161 25.16 6.51 -15.74
C ILE A 161 25.37 5.55 -16.93
N GLY A 162 26.54 5.62 -17.55
CA GLY A 162 26.81 4.94 -18.81
C GLY A 162 25.87 5.43 -19.92
N ASN A 163 25.10 4.52 -20.52
CA ASN A 163 24.11 4.83 -21.56
C ASN A 163 22.68 5.04 -21.01
N ASP A 164 22.53 5.11 -19.69
CA ASP A 164 21.23 5.22 -19.02
C ASP A 164 21.07 6.58 -18.36
N LYS A 165 19.86 7.14 -18.42
CA LYS A 165 19.47 8.35 -17.70
C LYS A 165 18.63 7.95 -16.49
N ILE A 166 19.17 8.18 -15.30
CA ILE A 166 18.50 7.89 -14.03
C ILE A 166 17.92 9.19 -13.44
N VAL A 167 16.64 9.16 -13.11
CA VAL A 167 15.92 10.26 -12.46
C VAL A 167 15.66 9.87 -11.01
N THR A 168 16.11 10.70 -10.07
CA THR A 168 15.81 10.55 -8.65
C THR A 168 14.60 11.40 -8.29
N LEU A 169 13.57 10.76 -7.74
CA LEU A 169 12.28 11.34 -7.38
C LEU A 169 12.09 11.27 -5.86
N LYS A 170 11.52 12.33 -5.28
CA LYS A 170 11.10 12.39 -3.89
C LYS A 170 9.59 12.51 -3.80
N TYR A 171 8.98 11.68 -2.97
CA TYR A 171 7.56 11.68 -2.69
C TYR A 171 7.33 12.29 -1.31
N ASP A 172 6.39 13.25 -1.23
CA ASP A 172 5.88 13.84 0.00
C ASP A 172 4.34 13.88 -0.09
N ILE A 173 3.72 12.81 0.42
CA ILE A 173 2.27 12.61 0.35
C ILE A 173 1.74 12.59 1.77
N GLN A 174 0.67 13.32 2.02
CA GLN A 174 0.02 13.35 3.31
C GLN A 174 -1.46 13.63 3.14
N GLU A 175 -2.27 12.83 3.81
CA GLU A 175 -3.69 13.09 3.98
C GLU A 175 -4.01 13.13 5.47
N TYR A 176 -4.88 14.05 5.85
CA TYR A 176 -5.33 14.26 7.20
C TYR A 176 -6.80 14.62 7.17
N ILE A 177 -7.58 14.02 8.06
CA ILE A 177 -8.97 14.39 8.32
C ILE A 177 -9.20 14.41 9.82
N ASN A 178 -9.98 15.38 10.27
CA ASN A 178 -10.49 15.47 11.62
C ASN A 178 -11.99 15.73 11.58
N GLY A 179 -12.71 15.10 12.51
CA GLY A 179 -14.16 15.18 12.56
C GLY A 179 -14.75 14.24 13.60
N GLU A 180 -15.99 13.85 13.37
CA GLU A 180 -16.79 13.07 14.30
C GLU A 180 -17.44 11.88 13.61
N TYR A 181 -17.30 10.69 14.20
CA TYR A 181 -18.11 9.53 13.84
C TYR A 181 -19.45 9.61 14.55
N LYS A 182 -20.52 9.45 13.77
CA LYS A 182 -21.87 9.21 14.26
C LYS A 182 -22.15 7.72 14.15
N VAL A 183 -21.82 6.97 15.19
CA VAL A 183 -22.24 5.58 15.26
C VAL A 183 -23.67 5.57 15.78
N GLY A 184 -24.62 5.35 14.88
CA GLY A 184 -26.01 5.12 15.23
C GLY A 184 -26.19 3.66 15.63
N ASP A 185 -26.29 3.38 16.93
CA ASP A 185 -26.98 2.18 17.38
C ASP A 185 -28.46 2.54 17.60
N MET A 186 -29.36 1.57 17.42
CA MET A 186 -30.83 1.74 17.46
C MET A 186 -31.34 2.37 18.78
N PHE A 187 -30.46 2.52 19.78
CA PHE A 187 -30.76 3.06 21.11
C PHE A 187 -29.79 4.11 21.67
N LYS A 188 -28.71 4.51 20.96
CA LYS A 188 -27.82 5.63 21.38
C LYS A 188 -26.85 6.04 20.27
N SER A 189 -26.79 7.34 19.97
CA SER A 189 -25.73 7.91 19.14
C SER A 189 -24.47 8.11 19.99
N ILE A 190 -23.40 7.38 19.71
CA ILE A 190 -22.08 7.70 20.25
C ILE A 190 -21.39 8.60 19.22
N ASN A 191 -21.22 9.87 19.58
CA ASN A 191 -20.39 10.80 18.82
C ASN A 191 -18.96 10.65 19.32
N GLY A 192 -18.06 10.16 18.48
CA GLY A 192 -16.64 10.04 18.78
C GLY A 192 -15.83 10.98 17.90
N LYS A 193 -15.04 11.87 18.51
CA LYS A 193 -14.02 12.62 17.74
C LYS A 193 -12.99 11.63 17.20
N ALA A 194 -12.57 11.89 15.96
CA ALA A 194 -11.59 11.09 15.27
C ALA A 194 -10.68 11.99 14.45
N THR A 195 -9.38 11.78 14.62
CA THR A 195 -8.34 12.35 13.77
C THR A 195 -7.61 11.21 13.07
N MET A 196 -7.57 11.23 11.75
CA MET A 196 -6.86 10.26 10.94
C MET A 196 -5.81 10.97 10.09
N MET A 197 -4.63 10.37 9.99
CA MET A 197 -3.51 10.87 9.21
C MET A 197 -2.81 9.70 8.53
N VAL A 198 -2.55 9.85 7.24
CA VAL A 198 -1.67 8.95 6.48
C VAL A 198 -0.63 9.79 5.80
N ALA A 199 0.64 9.39 5.91
CA ALA A 199 1.73 10.04 5.22
C ALA A 199 2.63 9.01 4.55
N GLU A 200 3.06 9.31 3.33
CA GLU A 200 4.10 8.56 2.65
C GLU A 200 5.27 9.49 2.32
N LYS A 201 6.47 9.01 2.64
CA LYS A 201 7.72 9.64 2.21
C LYS A 201 8.57 8.60 1.51
N ALA A 202 9.01 8.89 0.30
CA ALA A 202 9.80 7.94 -0.47
C ALA A 202 10.85 8.60 -1.35
N ILE A 203 11.86 7.81 -1.71
CA ILE A 203 12.84 8.11 -2.75
C ILE A 203 12.80 6.99 -3.78
N GLY A 204 12.61 7.37 -5.05
CA GLY A 204 12.64 6.45 -6.17
C GLY A 204 13.72 6.83 -7.17
N LYS A 205 14.38 5.84 -7.76
CA LYS A 205 15.32 5.99 -8.88
C LYS A 205 14.75 5.31 -10.11
N PHE A 206 14.43 6.08 -11.14
CA PHE A 206 13.81 5.58 -12.37
C PHE A 206 14.79 5.62 -13.54
N SER A 207 14.93 4.51 -14.27
CA SER A 207 15.68 4.47 -15.53
C SER A 207 14.77 4.89 -16.68
N VAL A 208 15.09 6.04 -17.30
CA VAL A 208 14.34 6.56 -18.43
C VAL A 208 14.49 5.65 -19.64
N ASN A 209 15.71 5.16 -19.91
CA ASN A 209 15.97 4.34 -21.08
C ASN A 209 15.33 2.94 -20.98
N LYS A 210 15.26 2.37 -19.77
CA LYS A 210 14.65 1.05 -19.55
C LYS A 210 13.16 1.12 -19.21
N GLY A 211 12.61 2.32 -18.96
CA GLY A 211 11.21 2.51 -18.60
C GLY A 211 10.80 1.80 -17.31
N ARG A 212 11.71 1.65 -16.34
CA ARG A 212 11.48 0.90 -15.10
C ARG A 212 12.28 1.46 -13.92
N TRP A 213 11.83 1.17 -12.70
CA TRP A 213 12.55 1.53 -11.49
C TRP A 213 13.87 0.77 -11.37
N VAL A 214 14.92 1.50 -11.00
CA VAL A 214 16.13 0.92 -10.43
C VAL A 214 15.85 0.55 -8.97
N SER A 215 15.26 1.48 -8.22
CA SER A 215 14.81 1.24 -6.85
C SER A 215 13.67 2.20 -6.47
N TYR A 216 12.89 1.79 -5.49
CA TYR A 216 11.96 2.65 -4.75
C TYR A 216 12.06 2.27 -3.29
N GLU A 217 12.17 3.24 -2.40
CA GLU A 217 12.19 3.06 -0.96
C GLU A 217 11.28 4.10 -0.31
N GLY A 218 10.21 3.63 0.31
CA GLY A 218 9.16 4.46 0.90
C GLY A 218 8.79 4.03 2.31
N GLU A 219 8.28 4.99 3.07
CA GLU A 219 7.75 4.82 4.40
C GLU A 219 6.32 5.33 4.43
N LEU A 220 5.36 4.42 4.63
CA LEU A 220 3.96 4.73 4.84
C LEU A 220 3.67 4.71 6.35
N THR A 221 3.21 5.84 6.86
CA THR A 221 2.81 6.03 8.26
C THR A 221 1.31 6.24 8.32
N TYR A 222 0.65 5.54 9.23
CA TYR A 222 -0.77 5.70 9.54
C TYR A 222 -0.92 6.05 11.03
N ASN A 223 -1.71 7.08 11.32
CA ASN A 223 -2.13 7.44 12.66
C ASN A 223 -3.65 7.60 12.68
N ASN A 224 -4.32 6.90 13.58
CA ASN A 224 -5.73 7.08 13.87
C ASN A 224 -5.93 7.29 15.36
N GLU A 225 -6.50 8.44 15.69
CA GLU A 225 -6.86 8.89 17.03
C GLU A 225 -8.39 8.93 17.14
N ALA A 226 -9.04 7.81 16.79
CA ALA A 226 -10.49 7.61 16.92
C ALA A 226 -10.80 6.60 18.04
N GLY A 227 -11.71 6.97 18.94
CA GLY A 227 -12.33 6.02 19.88
C GLY A 227 -11.36 5.32 20.86
N LEU A 228 -11.63 4.03 21.15
CA LEU A 228 -11.02 3.25 22.25
C LEU A 228 -9.66 2.61 21.92
N ALA A 229 -9.18 2.66 20.68
CA ALA A 229 -7.92 2.03 20.29
C ALA A 229 -7.19 2.90 19.25
N PRO A 230 -6.35 3.85 19.69
CA PRO A 230 -5.49 4.58 18.76
C PRO A 230 -4.54 3.62 18.05
N ILE A 231 -4.46 3.72 16.73
CA ILE A 231 -3.58 2.88 15.90
C ILE A 231 -2.51 3.76 15.30
N LYS A 232 -1.25 3.42 15.59
CA LYS A 232 -0.09 3.96 14.89
C LYS A 232 0.62 2.80 14.20
N SER A 233 0.78 2.89 12.89
CA SER A 233 1.53 1.91 12.12
C SER A 233 2.50 2.59 11.16
N LYS A 234 3.56 1.85 10.84
CA LYS A 234 4.60 2.24 9.91
C LYS A 234 4.94 1.02 9.06
N GLN A 235 4.93 1.21 7.75
CA GLN A 235 5.22 0.19 6.75
C GLN A 235 6.33 0.69 5.82
N ILE A 236 7.28 -0.18 5.51
CA ILE A 236 8.31 0.09 4.50
C ILE A 236 7.83 -0.49 3.17
N LEU A 237 7.96 0.31 2.12
CA LEU A 237 7.62 -0.04 0.75
C LEU A 237 8.90 -0.04 -0.07
N SER A 238 9.26 -1.18 -0.66
CA SER A 238 10.45 -1.25 -1.51
C SER A 238 10.15 -1.96 -2.82
N LEU A 239 10.73 -1.47 -3.92
CA LEU A 239 10.62 -2.09 -5.23
C LEU A 239 11.98 -2.07 -5.92
N ILE A 240 12.35 -3.21 -6.52
CA ILE A 240 13.56 -3.34 -7.33
C ILE A 240 13.16 -4.02 -8.64
N SER A 241 13.63 -3.51 -9.78
CA SER A 241 13.51 -4.19 -11.07
C SER A 241 14.82 -4.89 -11.41
N LEU A 242 14.76 -6.20 -11.69
CA LEU A 242 15.85 -6.95 -12.33
C LEU A 242 15.83 -6.75 -13.84
#